data_AF-A0AB74C907-F1
#
_entry.id   AF-A0AB74C907-F1
#
_cell.length_a   1.000
_cell.length_b   1.000
_cell.length_c   1.000
_cell.angle_alpha   90.00
_cell.angle_beta   90.00
_cell.angle_gamma   90.00
#
_symmetry.space_group_name_H-M   'P 1'
#
loop_
_entity.id
_entity.type
_entity.pdbx_description
1 polymer ?
#
loop_
_entity_poly.entity_id
_entity_poly.type
_entity_poly.pdbx_seq_one_letter_code
_entity_poly.pdbx_strand_id
1 'polypeptide(L)'
;MTSQENTPSCSFTSCQNADDWKTHKKACTGAKKYNCFLIRAVPRDPTKENLTEADYIEPMPLDSYGEWSAELKELKRRTRWGGILEPGKFYSHRPVDRWNYHANQQYEKTETPRNPLVSRCFNRYIHGDVAVVRSSDVRVNGYSEEFSRTELVRTLEFYKGRHAGDEANRRSKASMAATMGVSAEAFERIVPEGFPYVHNPMAEEPWMPSDLPNE
;
A
#
# COMPACT_ATOMS: atom_id res chain seq x y z
N MET A 1 -10.01 -29.21 21.40
CA MET A 1 -9.95 -29.79 20.05
C MET A 1 -10.11 -28.66 19.06
N THR A 2 -9.01 -28.26 18.45
CA THR A 2 -8.88 -27.13 17.52
C THR A 2 -9.46 -27.52 16.16
N SER A 3 -10.57 -26.90 15.78
CA SER A 3 -11.04 -26.88 14.40
C SER A 3 -10.15 -25.92 13.61
N GLN A 4 -9.12 -26.48 12.97
CA GLN A 4 -8.43 -25.81 11.86
C GLN A 4 -9.47 -25.54 10.78
N GLU A 5 -9.81 -24.27 10.58
CA GLU A 5 -10.52 -23.83 9.38
C GLU A 5 -9.61 -24.10 8.18
N ASN A 6 -9.83 -25.26 7.56
CA ASN A 6 -9.27 -25.59 6.25
C ASN A 6 -9.81 -24.58 5.24
N THR A 7 -9.04 -23.51 5.03
CA THR A 7 -9.30 -22.58 3.92
C THR A 7 -8.95 -23.34 2.64
N PRO A 8 -9.89 -23.58 1.72
CA PRO A 8 -9.61 -24.38 0.54
C PRO A 8 -8.60 -23.65 -0.34
N SER A 9 -7.37 -24.17 -0.35
CA SER A 9 -6.35 -23.86 -1.35
C SER A 9 -6.89 -24.31 -2.70
N CYS A 10 -7.37 -23.36 -3.49
CA CYS A 10 -8.01 -23.61 -4.77
C CYS A 10 -6.97 -23.36 -5.87
N SER A 11 -6.67 -24.37 -6.70
CA SER A 11 -5.76 -24.22 -7.83
C SER A 11 -6.46 -23.43 -8.95
N PHE A 12 -5.73 -22.63 -9.71
CA PHE A 12 -6.31 -21.76 -10.75
C PHE A 12 -7.25 -22.51 -11.71
N THR A 13 -6.91 -23.76 -12.04
CA THR A 13 -7.70 -24.65 -12.91
C THR A 13 -8.99 -25.15 -12.25
N SER A 14 -8.99 -25.42 -10.94
CA SER A 14 -10.21 -25.83 -10.22
C SER A 14 -11.20 -24.68 -10.07
N CYS A 15 -10.69 -23.44 -10.00
CA CYS A 15 -11.51 -22.24 -9.85
C CYS A 15 -12.30 -21.88 -11.11
N GLN A 16 -11.68 -22.03 -12.29
CA GLN A 16 -12.28 -21.68 -13.57
C GLN A 16 -13.36 -22.66 -14.02
N ASN A 17 -13.26 -23.92 -13.61
CA ASN A 17 -14.21 -24.99 -13.95
C ASN A 17 -15.41 -25.09 -12.98
N ALA A 18 -15.54 -24.16 -12.03
CA ALA A 18 -16.71 -24.12 -11.16
C ALA A 18 -17.93 -23.62 -11.97
N ASP A 19 -19.01 -24.40 -11.97
CA ASP A 19 -20.28 -24.10 -12.66
C ASP A 19 -20.88 -22.72 -12.28
N ASP A 20 -20.42 -22.13 -11.18
CA ASP A 20 -20.73 -20.76 -10.78
C ASP A 20 -19.45 -19.94 -10.48
N TRP A 21 -18.58 -19.78 -11.48
CA TRP A 21 -17.40 -18.92 -11.40
C TRP A 21 -17.71 -17.50 -10.88
N LYS A 22 -18.89 -16.94 -11.19
CA LYS A 22 -19.28 -15.59 -10.74
C LYS A 22 -19.42 -15.50 -9.22
N THR A 23 -19.93 -16.55 -8.57
CA THR A 23 -20.03 -16.64 -7.12
C THR A 23 -18.71 -17.14 -6.51
N HIS A 24 -18.11 -18.17 -7.11
CA HIS A 24 -16.86 -18.77 -6.63
C HIS A 24 -15.70 -17.76 -6.59
N LYS A 25 -15.54 -16.91 -7.61
CA LYS A 25 -14.47 -15.90 -7.66
C LYS A 25 -14.53 -14.89 -6.50
N LYS A 26 -15.70 -14.67 -5.89
CA LYS A 26 -15.85 -13.76 -4.74
C LYS A 26 -15.25 -14.37 -3.46
N ALA A 27 -15.35 -15.69 -3.31
CA ALA A 27 -14.84 -16.44 -2.16
C ALA A 27 -13.42 -17.00 -2.38
N CYS A 28 -12.99 -17.14 -3.64
CA CYS A 28 -11.69 -17.69 -4.00
C CYS A 28 -10.57 -16.66 -3.75
N THR A 29 -9.70 -16.95 -2.77
CA THR A 29 -8.50 -16.16 -2.48
C THR A 29 -7.60 -15.98 -3.71
N GLY A 30 -7.47 -17.01 -4.56
CA GLY A 30 -6.69 -16.96 -5.80
C GLY A 30 -7.31 -16.11 -6.91
N ALA A 31 -8.57 -15.68 -6.76
CA ALA A 31 -9.28 -14.82 -7.70
C ALA A 31 -9.45 -13.37 -7.18
N LYS A 32 -9.11 -13.12 -5.90
CA LYS A 32 -9.15 -11.77 -5.33
C LYS A 32 -8.03 -10.93 -5.92
N LYS A 33 -8.38 -9.79 -6.51
CA LYS A 33 -7.42 -8.76 -6.89
C LYS A 33 -6.82 -8.16 -5.62
N TYR A 34 -5.50 -8.11 -5.52
CA TYR A 34 -4.84 -7.45 -4.41
C TYR A 34 -4.87 -5.94 -4.59
N ASN A 35 -5.31 -5.22 -3.57
CA ASN A 35 -5.09 -3.78 -3.42
C ASN A 35 -4.13 -3.48 -2.27
N CYS A 36 -3.83 -4.44 -1.40
CA CYS A 36 -2.95 -4.23 -0.27
C CYS A 36 -2.00 -5.41 -0.06
N PHE A 37 -0.77 -5.08 0.30
CA PHE A 37 0.25 -6.02 0.78
C PHE A 37 0.82 -5.53 2.11
N LEU A 38 1.19 -6.45 2.98
CA LEU A 38 2.03 -6.18 4.14
C LEU A 38 3.49 -6.36 3.75
N ILE A 39 4.31 -5.35 4.01
CA ILE A 39 5.77 -5.45 4.08
C ILE A 39 6.11 -5.65 5.55
N ARG A 40 6.47 -6.86 5.91
CA ARG A 40 6.82 -7.24 7.27
C ARG A 40 8.14 -6.59 7.69
N ALA A 41 8.29 -6.23 8.96
CA ALA A 41 9.59 -5.82 9.50
C ALA A 41 10.57 -6.99 9.62
N VAL A 42 10.02 -8.17 9.93
CA VAL A 42 10.73 -9.45 10.02
C VAL A 42 10.19 -10.37 8.94
N PRO A 43 11.04 -11.02 8.12
CA PRO A 43 10.56 -11.89 7.05
C PRO A 43 9.79 -13.07 7.62
N ARG A 44 8.91 -13.67 6.81
CA ARG A 44 8.04 -14.76 7.27
C ARG A 44 8.82 -15.98 7.75
N ASP A 45 9.95 -16.26 7.10
CA ASP A 45 10.92 -17.27 7.52
C ASP A 45 12.28 -16.58 7.74
N PRO A 46 12.59 -16.16 8.98
CA PRO A 46 13.86 -15.51 9.29
C PRO A 46 15.05 -16.47 9.24
N THR A 47 14.83 -17.78 9.13
CA THR A 47 15.89 -18.79 9.09
C THR A 47 16.36 -19.11 7.68
N LYS A 48 15.67 -18.60 6.65
CA LYS A 48 16.05 -18.77 5.26
C LYS A 48 17.42 -18.13 4.97
N GLU A 49 18.36 -18.93 4.46
CA GLU A 49 19.75 -18.49 4.20
C GLU A 49 19.87 -17.34 3.19
N ASN A 50 18.96 -17.28 2.21
CA ASN A 50 18.99 -16.28 1.13
C ASN A 50 17.66 -15.53 1.06
N LEU A 51 17.50 -14.57 1.98
CA LEU A 51 16.34 -13.68 2.00
C LEU A 51 16.33 -12.75 0.79
N THR A 52 15.16 -12.67 0.16
CA THR A 52 14.83 -11.74 -0.92
C THR A 52 13.78 -10.75 -0.44
N GLU A 53 13.60 -9.63 -1.12
CA GLU A 53 12.56 -8.65 -0.76
C GLU A 53 11.16 -9.27 -0.74
N ALA A 54 10.92 -10.24 -1.62
CA ALA A 54 9.66 -10.96 -1.66
C ALA A 54 9.37 -11.64 -0.31
N ASP A 55 10.37 -12.17 0.40
CA ASP A 55 10.19 -12.91 1.66
C ASP A 55 9.64 -12.05 2.83
N TYR A 56 9.64 -10.73 2.66
CA TYR A 56 9.02 -9.75 3.55
C TYR A 56 7.60 -9.38 3.14
N ILE A 57 7.16 -9.74 1.93
CA ILE A 57 5.89 -9.28 1.36
C ILE A 57 4.82 -10.36 1.45
N GLU A 58 3.71 -10.03 2.10
CA GLU A 58 2.54 -10.87 2.28
C GLU A 58 1.29 -10.23 1.66
N PRO A 59 0.49 -10.95 0.87
CA PRO A 59 -0.80 -10.43 0.38
C PRO A 59 -1.78 -10.22 1.52
N MET A 60 -2.42 -9.05 1.54
CA MET A 60 -3.51 -8.75 2.48
C MET A 60 -4.60 -7.99 1.74
N PRO A 61 -5.34 -8.63 0.82
CA PRO A 61 -6.37 -7.96 0.05
C PRO A 61 -7.45 -7.41 0.98
N LEU A 62 -7.74 -6.10 0.89
CA LEU A 62 -8.87 -5.47 1.55
C LEU A 62 -10.12 -5.64 0.67
N ASP A 63 -11.29 -5.69 1.29
CA ASP A 63 -12.57 -5.72 0.58
C ASP A 63 -13.05 -4.30 0.21
N SER A 64 -12.51 -3.27 0.88
CA SER A 64 -12.74 -1.83 0.60
C SER A 64 -11.76 -1.33 -0.47
N TYR A 65 -12.26 -0.50 -1.40
CA TYR A 65 -11.47 0.05 -2.51
C TYR A 65 -11.87 1.50 -2.79
N GLY A 66 -10.89 2.38 -2.98
CA GLY A 66 -11.10 3.73 -3.50
C GLY A 66 -11.74 4.71 -2.51
N GLU A 67 -11.86 4.32 -1.25
CA GLU A 67 -12.30 5.17 -0.15
C GLU A 67 -11.35 4.99 1.03
N TRP A 68 -10.51 6.00 1.24
CA TRP A 68 -9.37 5.95 2.17
C TRP A 68 -9.78 5.63 3.61
N SER A 69 -10.88 6.20 4.12
CA SER A 69 -11.33 5.94 5.49
C SER A 69 -11.81 4.50 5.69
N ALA A 70 -12.57 3.93 4.75
CA ALA A 70 -12.94 2.51 4.79
C ALA A 70 -11.72 1.58 4.67
N GLU A 71 -10.79 1.88 3.77
CA GLU A 71 -9.54 1.11 3.61
C GLU A 71 -8.73 1.12 4.91
N LEU A 72 -8.57 2.27 5.58
CA LEU A 72 -7.86 2.38 6.87
C LEU A 72 -8.59 1.67 8.02
N LYS A 73 -9.92 1.81 8.11
CA LYS A 73 -10.73 1.10 9.13
C LYS A 73 -10.58 -0.40 8.97
N GLU A 74 -10.65 -0.89 7.73
CA GLU A 74 -10.50 -2.31 7.43
C GLU A 74 -9.08 -2.79 7.70
N LEU A 75 -8.07 -2.02 7.30
CA LEU A 75 -6.66 -2.30 7.61
C LEU A 75 -6.48 -2.49 9.12
N LYS A 76 -6.92 -1.53 9.92
CA LYS A 76 -6.80 -1.59 11.39
C LYS A 76 -7.53 -2.79 11.98
N ARG A 77 -8.74 -3.09 11.50
CA ARG A 77 -9.53 -4.26 11.93
C ARG A 77 -8.81 -5.58 11.64
N ARG A 78 -8.19 -5.71 10.47
CA ARG A 78 -7.50 -6.93 10.03
C ARG A 78 -6.16 -7.13 10.74
N THR A 79 -5.37 -6.07 10.90
CA THR A 79 -4.04 -6.15 11.49
C THR A 79 -4.02 -6.12 13.01
N ARG A 80 -5.05 -5.52 13.63
CA ARG A 80 -5.14 -5.28 15.07
C ARG A 80 -4.00 -4.44 15.65
N TRP A 81 -3.36 -3.60 14.83
CA TRP A 81 -2.32 -2.69 15.29
C TRP A 81 -2.87 -1.65 16.28
N GLY A 82 -2.06 -1.28 17.28
CA GLY A 82 -2.44 -0.26 18.26
C GLY A 82 -2.78 1.09 17.62
N GLY A 83 -2.01 1.48 16.62
CA GLY A 83 -2.22 2.67 15.79
C GLY A 83 -1.68 2.50 14.38
N ILE A 84 -1.92 3.51 13.54
CA ILE A 84 -1.35 3.58 12.19
C ILE A 84 -0.64 4.91 12.06
N LEU A 85 0.61 4.91 11.65
CA LEU A 85 1.29 6.10 11.14
C LEU A 85 1.26 6.04 9.62
N GLU A 86 1.20 7.18 8.96
CA GLU A 86 1.38 7.24 7.50
C GLU A 86 2.72 7.94 7.27
N PRO A 87 3.80 7.20 6.93
CA PRO A 87 5.11 7.77 6.58
C PRO A 87 5.13 8.48 5.22
N GLY A 88 4.14 8.23 4.37
CA GLY A 88 4.00 8.89 3.07
C GLY A 88 3.51 7.94 1.98
N LYS A 89 3.71 8.38 0.73
CA LYS A 89 3.32 7.64 -0.46
C LYS A 89 4.55 7.28 -1.28
N PHE A 90 4.46 6.18 -2.02
CA PHE A 90 5.37 5.91 -3.13
C PHE A 90 4.58 5.50 -4.37
N TYR A 91 5.16 5.70 -5.54
CA TYR A 91 4.52 5.45 -6.82
C TYR A 91 5.05 4.16 -7.45
N SER A 92 4.33 3.65 -8.44
CA SER A 92 4.81 2.52 -9.23
C SER A 92 6.15 2.84 -9.90
N HIS A 93 7.01 1.83 -10.02
CA HIS A 93 8.20 1.89 -10.88
C HIS A 93 7.85 2.21 -12.35
N ARG A 94 6.61 1.93 -12.77
CA ARG A 94 6.12 2.29 -14.09
C ARG A 94 5.83 3.79 -14.18
N PRO A 95 5.97 4.42 -15.36
CA PRO A 95 5.64 5.82 -15.58
C PRO A 95 4.12 6.02 -15.73
N VAL A 96 3.37 5.55 -14.73
CA VAL A 96 1.91 5.71 -14.63
C VAL A 96 1.64 6.54 -13.39
N ASP A 97 1.08 7.73 -13.58
CA ASP A 97 0.86 8.69 -12.49
C ASP A 97 -0.53 8.57 -11.85
N ARG A 98 -1.38 7.69 -12.38
CA ARG A 98 -2.77 7.52 -11.93
C ARG A 98 -2.92 6.70 -10.65
N TRP A 99 -1.88 5.95 -10.29
CA TRP A 99 -1.89 5.02 -9.16
C TRP A 99 -0.72 5.33 -8.23
N ASN A 100 -1.04 5.56 -6.97
CA ASN A 100 -0.06 5.71 -5.91
C ASN A 100 -0.31 4.66 -4.82
N TYR A 101 0.70 4.42 -4.01
CA TYR A 101 0.63 3.49 -2.89
C TYR A 101 0.79 4.28 -1.60
N HIS A 102 -0.23 4.23 -0.74
CA HIS A 102 -0.13 4.72 0.62
C HIS A 102 0.60 3.69 1.47
N ALA A 103 1.68 4.14 2.14
CA ALA A 103 2.37 3.33 3.13
C ALA A 103 1.77 3.63 4.50
N ASN A 104 1.18 2.61 5.13
CA ASN A 104 0.57 2.68 6.45
C ASN A 104 1.40 1.84 7.41
N GLN A 105 2.17 2.50 8.25
CA GLN A 105 3.08 1.92 9.22
C GLN A 105 2.34 1.50 10.49
N GLN A 106 2.66 0.31 10.99
CA GLN A 106 2.27 -0.16 12.30
C GLN A 106 2.79 0.78 13.40
N TYR A 107 1.91 1.21 14.28
CA TYR A 107 2.29 1.84 15.52
C TYR A 107 1.88 0.98 16.71
N GLU A 108 2.84 0.74 17.60
CA GLU A 108 2.62 0.14 18.92
C GLU A 108 3.28 1.01 19.99
N LYS A 109 2.75 0.94 21.21
CA LYS A 109 3.40 1.59 22.37
C LYS A 109 4.74 0.95 22.73
N THR A 110 4.90 -0.32 22.38
CA THR A 110 6.14 -1.08 22.57
C THR A 110 7.04 -0.92 21.36
N GLU A 111 8.34 -1.10 21.57
CA GLU A 111 9.32 -1.08 20.48
C GLU A 111 8.99 -2.14 19.42
N THR A 112 9.05 -1.74 18.16
CA THR A 112 8.86 -2.62 16.99
C THR A 112 10.15 -2.69 16.17
N PRO A 113 10.45 -3.85 15.55
CA PRO A 113 11.66 -3.98 14.73
C PRO A 113 11.66 -3.00 13.56
N ARG A 114 12.85 -2.54 13.16
CA ARG A 114 12.99 -1.71 11.96
C ARG A 114 12.54 -2.50 10.73
N ASN A 115 11.76 -1.87 9.87
CA ASN A 115 11.41 -2.37 8.55
C ASN A 115 12.48 -1.98 7.52
N PRO A 116 13.36 -2.90 7.08
CA PRO A 116 14.51 -2.52 6.26
C PRO A 116 14.10 -2.03 4.87
N LEU A 117 13.06 -2.61 4.28
CA LEU A 117 12.66 -2.30 2.90
C LEU A 117 12.00 -0.92 2.82
N VAL A 118 11.05 -0.64 3.71
CA VAL A 118 10.35 0.66 3.70
C VAL A 118 11.25 1.77 4.22
N SER A 119 12.08 1.49 5.23
CA SER A 119 13.10 2.44 5.71
C SER A 119 14.01 2.94 4.58
N ARG A 120 14.41 2.03 3.69
CA ARG A 120 15.26 2.36 2.53
C ARG A 120 14.53 3.28 1.55
N CYS A 121 13.26 3.02 1.26
CA CYS A 121 12.48 3.80 0.30
C CYS A 121 12.30 5.26 0.75
N PHE A 122 12.11 5.48 2.06
CA PHE A 122 11.89 6.82 2.63
C PHE A 122 13.16 7.41 3.27
N ASN A 123 14.32 6.77 3.12
CA ASN A 123 15.59 7.17 3.76
C ASN A 123 15.43 7.54 5.25
N ARG A 124 14.63 6.76 5.98
CA ARG A 124 14.24 7.02 7.38
C ARG A 124 14.15 5.72 8.17
N TYR A 125 14.27 5.78 9.49
CA TYR A 125 13.95 4.66 10.37
C TYR A 125 12.43 4.48 10.49
N ILE A 126 11.89 3.53 9.72
CA ILE A 126 10.50 3.10 9.80
C ILE A 126 10.47 1.77 10.56
N HIS A 127 9.65 1.71 11.61
CA HIS A 127 9.54 0.57 12.52
C HIS A 127 8.18 -0.11 12.38
N GLY A 128 8.15 -1.43 12.62
CA GLY A 128 6.96 -2.25 12.50
C GLY A 128 6.62 -2.63 11.06
N ASP A 129 5.57 -3.40 10.90
CA ASP A 129 5.06 -3.77 9.59
C ASP A 129 4.49 -2.55 8.86
N VAL A 130 4.46 -2.61 7.54
CA VAL A 130 3.88 -1.53 6.71
C VAL A 130 2.90 -2.12 5.72
N ALA A 131 1.66 -1.66 5.78
CA ALA A 131 0.64 -1.97 4.79
C ALA A 131 0.74 -0.99 3.62
N VAL A 132 0.97 -1.53 2.44
CA VAL A 132 1.03 -0.79 1.18
C VAL A 132 -0.33 -0.93 0.50
N VAL A 133 -1.15 0.11 0.61
CA VAL A 133 -2.48 0.16 0.02
C VAL A 133 -2.40 0.92 -1.30
N ARG A 134 -2.74 0.25 -2.40
CA ARG A 134 -2.95 0.91 -3.68
C ARG A 134 -4.16 1.81 -3.55
N SER A 135 -3.96 3.06 -3.94
CA SER A 135 -4.97 4.10 -3.93
C SER A 135 -4.99 4.84 -5.27
N SER A 136 -5.99 5.69 -5.42
CA SER A 136 -6.13 6.64 -6.51
C SER A 136 -6.62 7.96 -5.97
N ASP A 137 -6.22 9.05 -6.60
CA ASP A 137 -6.67 10.38 -6.23
C ASP A 137 -8.14 10.63 -6.63
N VAL A 138 -8.77 9.69 -7.33
CA VAL A 138 -10.20 9.67 -7.65
C VAL A 138 -10.87 8.41 -7.10
N ARG A 139 -12.15 8.51 -6.71
CA ARG A 139 -12.94 7.34 -6.30
C ARG A 139 -13.03 6.35 -7.46
N VAL A 140 -12.52 5.13 -7.27
CA VAL A 140 -12.55 4.05 -8.25
C VAL A 140 -13.30 2.84 -7.71
N ASN A 141 -14.25 2.30 -8.49
CA ASN A 141 -14.94 1.07 -8.15
C ASN A 141 -14.16 -0.14 -8.68
N GLY A 142 -13.09 -0.50 -7.96
CA GLY A 142 -12.19 -1.61 -8.27
C GLY A 142 -11.05 -1.23 -9.22
N TYR A 143 -9.87 -1.77 -8.94
CA TYR A 143 -8.68 -1.57 -9.78
C TYR A 143 -8.74 -2.47 -11.02
N SER A 144 -8.74 -1.85 -12.21
CA SER A 144 -8.75 -2.58 -13.49
C SER A 144 -7.46 -3.37 -13.69
N GLU A 145 -6.32 -2.75 -13.39
CA GLU A 145 -4.99 -3.34 -13.44
C GLU A 145 -4.69 -4.21 -12.22
N GLU A 146 -3.95 -5.29 -12.43
CA GLU A 146 -3.48 -6.16 -11.36
C GLU A 146 -2.35 -5.49 -10.57
N PHE A 147 -2.50 -5.41 -9.26
CA PHE A 147 -1.39 -5.11 -8.34
C PHE A 147 -0.93 -6.43 -7.75
N SER A 148 0.32 -6.81 -8.02
CA SER A 148 0.86 -8.11 -7.64
C SER A 148 2.09 -7.94 -6.74
N ARG A 149 2.44 -9.02 -6.02
CA ARG A 149 3.66 -9.09 -5.21
C ARG A 149 4.90 -8.75 -6.05
N THR A 150 4.96 -9.24 -7.28
CA THR A 150 6.07 -8.97 -8.21
C THR A 150 6.15 -7.49 -8.58
N GLU A 151 5.02 -6.83 -8.82
CA GLU A 151 5.00 -5.39 -9.10
C GLU A 151 5.43 -4.56 -7.89
N LEU A 152 5.06 -5.00 -6.66
CA LEU A 152 5.54 -4.36 -5.45
C LEU A 152 7.06 -4.55 -5.27
N VAL A 153 7.59 -5.76 -5.49
CA VAL A 153 9.05 -6.02 -5.46
C VAL A 153 9.77 -5.10 -6.46
N ARG A 154 9.32 -5.05 -7.72
CA ARG A 154 9.91 -4.15 -8.73
C ARG A 154 9.86 -2.67 -8.32
N THR A 155 8.81 -2.29 -7.60
CA THR A 155 8.69 -0.94 -7.06
C THR A 155 9.69 -0.69 -5.93
N LEU A 156 9.86 -1.61 -4.99
CA LEU A 156 10.86 -1.51 -3.92
C LEU A 156 12.30 -1.50 -4.46
N GLU A 157 12.55 -2.26 -5.53
CA GLU A 157 13.82 -2.25 -6.28
C GLU A 157 14.06 -0.89 -6.96
N PHE A 158 13.04 -0.32 -7.60
CA PHE A 158 13.12 1.01 -8.22
C PHE A 158 13.53 2.10 -7.21
N TYR A 159 13.10 1.98 -5.96
CA TYR A 159 13.47 2.90 -4.87
C TYR A 159 14.85 2.61 -4.25
N LYS A 160 15.63 1.66 -4.76
CA LYS A 160 17.05 1.55 -4.40
C LYS A 160 17.80 2.77 -4.96
N GLY A 161 18.26 3.64 -4.05
CA GLY A 161 18.94 4.89 -4.41
C GLY A 161 18.00 6.03 -4.82
N ARG A 162 16.70 5.91 -4.55
CA ARG A 162 15.73 7.00 -4.76
C ARG A 162 14.92 7.23 -3.49
N HIS A 163 14.59 8.49 -3.23
CA HIS A 163 13.73 8.86 -2.11
C HIS A 163 12.26 8.87 -2.56
N ALA A 164 11.41 8.11 -1.87
CA ALA A 164 9.99 8.00 -2.16
C ALA A 164 9.25 9.34 -2.10
N GLY A 165 9.59 10.17 -1.11
CA GLY A 165 9.00 11.51 -0.96
C GLY A 165 9.30 12.42 -2.15
N ASP A 166 10.50 12.36 -2.70
CA ASP A 166 10.91 13.21 -3.83
C ASP A 166 10.15 12.82 -5.10
N GLU A 167 10.03 11.51 -5.34
CA GLU A 167 9.28 10.98 -6.48
C GLU A 167 7.78 11.26 -6.33
N ALA A 168 7.26 11.17 -5.10
CA ALA A 168 5.87 11.51 -4.83
C ALA A 168 5.60 13.00 -5.10
N ASN A 169 6.49 13.89 -4.62
CA ASN A 169 6.40 15.32 -4.88
C ASN A 169 6.46 15.63 -6.37
N ARG A 170 7.41 15.02 -7.10
CA ARG A 170 7.57 15.18 -8.54
C ARG A 170 6.31 14.77 -9.31
N ARG A 171 5.73 13.61 -8.98
CA ARG A 171 4.55 13.08 -9.70
C ARG A 171 3.26 13.79 -9.31
N SER A 172 3.06 14.13 -8.04
CA SER A 172 1.90 14.92 -7.62
C SER A 172 1.92 16.29 -8.30
N LYS A 173 3.08 16.96 -8.37
CA LYS A 173 3.24 18.21 -9.12
C LYS A 173 2.86 18.04 -10.60
N ALA A 174 3.36 16.99 -11.26
CA ALA A 174 3.04 16.71 -12.66
C ALA A 174 1.53 16.46 -12.88
N SER A 175 0.89 15.72 -11.98
CA SER A 175 -0.54 15.44 -12.00
C SER A 175 -1.39 16.71 -11.84
N MET A 176 -1.03 17.58 -10.89
CA MET A 176 -1.72 18.86 -10.68
C MET A 176 -1.54 19.82 -11.86
N ALA A 177 -0.33 19.92 -12.40
CA ALA A 177 -0.04 20.71 -13.59
C ALA A 177 -0.88 20.23 -14.79
N ALA A 178 -0.94 18.91 -15.02
CA ALA A 178 -1.75 18.32 -16.08
C ALA A 178 -3.25 18.59 -15.87
N THR A 179 -3.74 18.54 -14.63
CA THR A 179 -5.14 18.88 -14.27
C THR A 179 -5.47 20.34 -14.61
N MET A 180 -4.51 21.24 -14.46
CA MET A 180 -4.64 22.65 -14.84
C MET A 180 -4.36 22.93 -16.33
N GLY A 181 -3.98 21.92 -17.12
CA GLY A 181 -3.65 22.06 -18.53
C GLY A 181 -2.36 22.86 -18.79
N VAL A 182 -1.43 22.89 -17.83
CA VAL A 182 -0.15 23.63 -17.93
C VAL A 182 1.06 22.71 -17.77
N SER A 183 2.24 23.20 -18.16
CA SER A 183 3.49 22.47 -17.90
C SER A 183 3.84 22.51 -16.40
N ALA A 184 4.67 21.58 -15.93
CA ALA A 184 5.11 21.54 -14.54
C ALA A 184 5.90 22.80 -14.14
N GLU A 185 6.67 23.38 -15.07
CA GLU A 185 7.43 24.62 -14.88
C GLU A 185 6.51 25.84 -14.81
N ALA A 186 5.46 25.87 -15.65
CA ALA A 186 4.46 26.92 -15.62
C ALA A 186 3.63 26.86 -14.33
N PHE A 187 3.25 25.66 -13.90
CA PHE A 187 2.55 25.44 -12.63
C PHE A 187 3.34 25.96 -11.43
N GLU A 188 4.65 25.71 -11.39
CA GLU A 188 5.54 26.17 -10.31
C GLU A 188 5.61 27.71 -10.17
N ARG A 189 5.40 28.44 -11.27
CA ARG A 189 5.37 29.91 -11.26
C ARG A 189 4.02 30.48 -10.81
N ILE A 190 2.97 29.68 -10.86
CA ILE A 190 1.59 30.10 -10.57
C ILE A 190 1.19 29.77 -9.13
N VAL A 191 1.72 28.68 -8.57
CA VAL A 191 1.42 28.30 -7.19
C VAL A 191 2.20 29.16 -6.19
N PRO A 192 1.61 29.48 -5.02
CA PRO A 192 2.32 30.20 -3.97
C PRO A 192 3.58 29.46 -3.50
N GLU A 193 4.57 30.22 -3.05
CA GLU A 193 5.74 29.65 -2.38
C GLU A 193 5.30 28.83 -1.16
N GLY A 194 5.86 27.63 -1.00
CA GLY A 194 5.47 26.70 0.07
C GLY A 194 4.20 25.89 -0.19
N PHE A 195 3.64 25.92 -1.40
CA PHE A 195 2.49 25.09 -1.76
C PHE A 195 2.79 23.59 -1.57
N PRO A 196 2.01 22.85 -0.72
CA PRO A 196 2.26 21.44 -0.47
C PRO A 196 1.73 20.60 -1.65
N TYR A 197 2.61 20.19 -2.56
CA TYR A 197 2.23 19.33 -3.71
C TYR A 197 1.87 17.90 -3.29
N VAL A 198 2.34 17.47 -2.14
CA VAL A 198 1.92 16.24 -1.49
C VAL A 198 1.23 16.66 -0.19
N HIS A 199 0.09 16.05 0.13
CA HIS A 199 -0.27 15.95 1.55
C HIS A 199 0.97 15.36 2.22
N ASN A 200 1.51 16.01 3.25
CA ASN A 200 2.63 15.48 4.01
C ASN A 200 2.08 14.69 5.20
N PRO A 201 1.53 13.47 5.04
CA PRO A 201 1.42 12.60 6.19
C PRO A 201 2.85 12.14 6.47
N MET A 202 3.52 12.94 7.29
CA MET A 202 4.43 12.44 8.28
C MET A 202 3.65 12.55 9.58
N ALA A 203 2.77 11.58 9.81
CA ALA A 203 2.04 11.54 11.05
C ALA A 203 3.07 11.37 12.19
N GLU A 204 3.24 12.39 13.04
CA GLU A 204 4.01 12.27 14.28
C GLU A 204 3.17 11.56 15.36
N GLU A 205 1.84 11.69 15.24
CA GLU A 205 0.86 11.02 16.07
C GLU A 205 0.11 9.95 15.26
N PRO A 206 -0.13 8.76 15.84
CA PRO A 206 -0.81 7.67 15.15
C PRO A 206 -2.31 7.93 15.02
N TRP A 207 -2.88 7.52 13.89
CA TRP A 207 -4.32 7.44 13.70
C TRP A 207 -4.93 6.39 14.64
N MET A 208 -5.77 6.87 15.55
CA MET A 208 -6.55 6.08 16.49
C MET A 208 -7.93 5.74 15.89
N PRO A 209 -8.63 4.71 16.40
CA PRO A 209 -9.94 4.34 15.86
C PRO A 209 -10.96 5.49 15.93
N SER A 210 -10.82 6.36 16.94
CA SER A 210 -11.61 7.59 17.11
C SER A 210 -11.40 8.63 16.03
N ASP A 211 -10.25 8.59 15.36
CA ASP A 211 -9.82 9.66 14.46
C ASP A 211 -10.29 9.42 13.03
N LEU A 212 -10.79 8.21 12.75
CA LEU A 212 -11.33 7.84 11.45
C LEU A 212 -12.78 8.35 11.36
N PRO A 213 -13.17 9.04 10.27
CA PRO A 213 -14.52 9.56 10.10
C PRO A 213 -15.57 8.48 10.35
N ASN A 214 -16.60 8.78 11.16
CA ASN A 214 -17.75 7.89 11.28
C ASN A 214 -18.53 7.87 9.96
N GLU A 215 -19.12 6.72 9.63
CA GLU A 215 -19.94 6.52 8.43
C GLU A 215 -21.14 7.48 8.37
#